data_AF-A0A1Q8RPE9-F1
#
_entry.id   AF-A0A1Q8RPE9-F1
#
_cell.length_a   1.000
_cell.length_b   1.000
_cell.length_c   1.000
_cell.angle_alpha   90.00
_cell.angle_beta   90.00
_cell.angle_gamma   90.00
#
_symmetry.space_group_name_H-M   'P 1'
#
loop_
_entity.id
_entity.type
_entity.pdbx_description
1 polymer ?
#
loop_
_entity_poly.entity_id
_entity_poly.type
_entity_poly.pdbx_seq_one_letter_code
_entity_poly.pdbx_strand_id
1 'polypeptide(L)'
;MSRTKVDLIPWDPDSPKHATRMVEQRIACGWHEDRIPSWQEYQRSGEKCIYWIERESLADTAKSINATPRTPTGAFFDPVGHISLDGKNPQAAHLKLPIPSEHVYWIKSLYVSTALQSSGIGRAAMDLVEDMATKPPLSAKTLMLDTISKEDQLDPVSSKVANGKLPPMPTHAWYERRGYKHIWTEPNMYGFPETDEDGNKIVRRTVILRRDLF
;
A
#
# COMPACT_ATOMS: atom_id res chain seq x y z
N MET A 1 19.54 -20.02 -2.47
CA MET A 1 18.86 -18.82 -3.02
C MET A 1 19.19 -17.65 -2.12
N SER A 2 19.49 -16.47 -2.66
CA SER A 2 19.58 -15.26 -1.83
C SER A 2 18.18 -14.87 -1.33
N ARG A 3 18.05 -14.50 -0.05
CA ARG A 3 16.84 -13.84 0.46
C ARG A 3 17.04 -12.34 0.26
N THR A 4 16.21 -11.71 -0.57
CA THR A 4 16.21 -10.24 -0.72
C THR A 4 15.99 -9.61 0.65
N LYS A 5 17.00 -8.91 1.19
CA LYS A 5 16.90 -8.21 2.47
C LYS A 5 16.05 -6.96 2.27
N VAL A 6 15.05 -6.79 3.13
CA VAL A 6 14.22 -5.59 3.24
C VAL A 6 14.10 -5.29 4.73
N ASP A 7 14.24 -4.02 5.09
CA ASP A 7 13.95 -3.51 6.43
C ASP A 7 12.80 -2.50 6.31
N LEU A 8 11.86 -2.50 7.26
CA LEU A 8 10.69 -1.62 7.25
C LEU A 8 10.84 -0.55 8.33
N ILE A 9 10.97 0.72 7.91
CA ILE A 9 11.26 1.85 8.80
C ILE A 9 10.07 2.82 8.79
N PRO A 10 9.52 3.24 9.95
CA PRO A 10 8.31 4.06 9.97
C PRO A 10 8.48 5.40 9.26
N TRP A 11 7.42 5.81 8.55
CA TRP A 11 7.37 7.14 7.95
C TRP A 11 7.11 8.21 9.02
N ASP A 12 8.14 9.01 9.33
CA ASP A 12 8.00 10.26 10.08
C ASP A 12 7.15 11.30 9.31
N PRO A 13 5.97 11.72 9.83
CA PRO A 13 5.12 12.73 9.19
C PRO A 13 5.48 14.18 9.56
N ASP A 14 6.46 14.39 10.46
CA ASP A 14 7.01 15.71 10.82
C ASP A 14 8.28 16.07 10.03
N SER A 15 9.00 15.08 9.49
CA SER A 15 10.22 15.30 8.70
C SER A 15 9.89 15.82 7.29
N PRO A 16 10.31 17.05 6.91
CA PRO A 16 10.02 17.59 5.56
C PRO A 16 10.64 16.74 4.45
N LYS A 17 11.81 16.13 4.69
CA LYS A 17 12.44 15.18 3.76
C LYS A 17 11.55 13.96 3.50
N HIS A 18 10.92 13.43 4.55
CA HIS A 18 10.00 12.29 4.42
C HIS A 18 8.70 12.68 3.72
N ALA A 19 8.19 13.89 3.93
CA ALA A 19 7.02 14.40 3.22
C ALA A 19 7.30 14.58 1.72
N THR A 20 8.38 15.26 1.35
CA THR A 20 8.80 15.44 -0.06
C THR A 20 9.02 14.09 -0.74
N ARG A 21 9.78 13.17 -0.12
CA ARG A 21 10.02 11.83 -0.69
C ARG A 21 8.74 11.01 -0.85
N MET A 22 7.74 11.21 0.01
CA MET A 22 6.46 10.53 -0.12
C MET A 22 5.69 11.06 -1.34
N VAL A 23 5.65 12.39 -1.53
CA VAL A 23 5.07 13.04 -2.72
C VAL A 23 5.76 12.55 -4.00
N GLU A 24 7.09 12.52 -4.05
CA GLU A 24 7.86 11.95 -5.18
C GLU A 24 7.44 10.51 -5.50
N GLN A 25 7.34 9.64 -4.48
CA GLN A 25 6.93 8.24 -4.69
C GLN A 25 5.45 8.11 -5.09
N ARG A 26 4.56 9.01 -4.66
CA ARG A 26 3.16 9.03 -5.12
C ARG A 26 3.02 9.52 -6.57
N ILE A 27 3.77 10.55 -6.96
CA ILE A 27 3.86 11.00 -8.36
C ILE A 27 4.46 9.89 -9.25
N ALA A 28 5.52 9.21 -8.79
CA ALA A 28 6.12 8.10 -9.52
C ALA A 28 5.22 6.84 -9.60
N CYS A 29 4.38 6.63 -8.57
CA CYS A 29 3.27 5.67 -8.63
C CYS A 29 2.19 6.13 -9.63
N GLY A 30 1.93 7.44 -9.70
CA GLY A 30 0.90 8.12 -10.50
C GLY A 30 -0.43 8.41 -9.78
N TRP A 31 -0.46 8.33 -8.44
CA TRP A 31 -1.70 8.26 -7.66
C TRP A 31 -1.57 8.83 -6.24
N HIS A 32 -2.55 9.60 -5.79
CA HIS A 32 -2.76 10.01 -4.38
C HIS A 32 -1.66 10.90 -3.76
N GLU A 33 -0.88 11.60 -4.59
CA GLU A 33 0.02 12.68 -4.13
C GLU A 33 -0.75 13.84 -3.47
N ASP A 34 -1.99 14.07 -3.89
CA ASP A 34 -2.94 15.02 -3.26
C ASP A 34 -3.30 14.65 -1.81
N ARG A 35 -3.14 13.38 -1.42
CA ARG A 35 -3.52 12.88 -0.09
C ARG A 35 -2.42 12.91 0.95
N ILE A 36 -1.19 13.29 0.60
CA ILE A 36 -0.08 13.28 1.55
C ILE A 36 -0.30 14.17 2.78
N PRO A 37 -0.89 15.38 2.69
CA PRO A 37 -1.25 16.16 3.87
C PRO A 37 -2.16 15.40 4.84
N SER A 38 -3.25 14.79 4.35
CA SER A 38 -4.13 13.96 5.17
C SER A 38 -3.45 12.69 5.68
N TRP A 39 -2.53 12.10 4.92
CA TRP A 39 -1.74 10.96 5.39
C TRP A 39 -0.81 11.35 6.55
N GLN A 40 -0.26 12.57 6.58
CA GLN A 40 0.51 13.06 7.74
C GLN A 40 -0.39 13.11 8.99
N GLU A 41 -1.64 13.55 8.86
CA GLU A 41 -2.61 13.55 9.97
C GLU A 41 -2.94 12.11 10.42
N TYR A 42 -3.25 11.20 9.49
CA TYR A 42 -3.57 9.81 9.79
C TYR A 42 -2.38 9.03 10.41
N GLN A 43 -1.14 9.35 10.01
CA GLN A 43 0.08 8.77 10.60
C GLN A 43 0.30 9.27 12.04
N ARG A 44 -0.04 10.53 12.34
CA ARG A 44 0.00 11.09 13.70
C ARG A 44 -1.07 10.47 14.62
N SER A 45 -2.28 10.29 14.11
CA SER A 45 -3.41 9.73 14.87
C SER A 45 -3.36 8.19 15.02
N GLY A 46 -2.54 7.50 14.21
CA GLY A 46 -2.51 6.04 14.14
C GLY A 46 -3.66 5.42 13.34
N GLU A 47 -4.42 6.21 12.58
CA GLU A 47 -5.39 5.68 11.62
C GLU A 47 -4.70 5.11 10.37
N LYS A 48 -3.48 5.55 10.08
CA LYS A 48 -2.59 5.02 9.06
C LYS A 48 -1.23 4.65 9.66
N CYS A 49 -0.60 3.58 9.19
CA CYS A 49 0.74 3.21 9.65
C CYS A 49 1.65 2.83 8.47
N ILE A 50 2.32 3.83 7.90
CA ILE A 50 3.22 3.73 6.75
C ILE A 50 4.67 3.42 7.17
N TYR A 51 5.31 2.55 6.38
CA TYR A 51 6.73 2.17 6.45
C TYR A 51 7.41 2.35 5.08
N TRP A 52 8.71 2.65 5.11
CA TRP A 52 9.60 2.78 3.95
C TRP A 52 10.29 1.46 3.52
N ILE A 53 10.77 1.40 2.27
CA ILE A 53 11.42 0.23 1.62
C ILE A 53 12.55 0.66 0.63
N GLU A 54 13.84 0.36 0.87
CA GLU A 54 15.03 0.33 -0.05
C GLU A 54 15.42 1.69 -0.83
N ARG A 55 15.98 2.76 -1.52
CA ARG A 55 17.31 3.12 -2.22
C ARG A 55 17.71 4.64 -2.32
N GLU A 56 17.52 5.50 -1.29
CA GLU A 56 18.09 6.89 -1.21
C GLU A 56 18.25 7.44 0.24
N SER A 57 19.43 7.83 0.70
CA SER A 57 19.67 7.99 2.16
C SER A 57 18.90 9.10 2.90
N LEU A 58 17.92 8.66 3.70
CA LEU A 58 17.25 9.36 4.78
C LEU A 58 17.74 8.82 6.13
N ALA A 59 17.47 9.52 7.24
CA ALA A 59 17.75 9.03 8.60
C ALA A 59 16.45 8.66 9.29
N ASP A 60 16.42 7.58 10.07
CA ASP A 60 15.25 7.22 10.90
C ASP A 60 15.06 8.26 12.00
N THR A 61 14.16 9.22 11.75
CA THR A 61 13.73 10.28 12.68
C THR A 61 12.37 10.00 13.32
N ALA A 62 11.70 8.88 12.99
CA ALA A 62 10.32 8.61 13.37
C ALA A 62 10.17 8.36 14.88
N LYS A 63 9.62 9.34 15.60
CA LYS A 63 9.40 9.34 17.06
C LYS A 63 8.18 8.53 17.51
N SER A 64 7.37 8.05 16.57
CA SER A 64 6.22 7.19 16.86
C SER A 64 6.00 6.16 15.75
N ILE A 65 5.20 5.14 16.07
CA ILE A 65 4.76 4.06 15.19
C ILE A 65 3.34 3.70 15.63
N ASN A 66 2.35 3.84 14.72
CA ASN A 66 0.92 3.66 15.05
C ASN A 66 0.51 4.46 16.31
N ALA A 67 0.74 5.79 16.29
CA ALA A 67 0.62 6.72 17.42
C ALA A 67 1.43 6.39 18.71
N THR A 68 2.09 5.24 18.79
CA THR A 68 2.84 4.80 19.97
C THR A 68 4.27 5.36 19.94
N PRO A 69 4.78 6.00 21.00
CA PRO A 69 6.14 6.54 21.01
C PRO A 69 7.22 5.47 20.81
N ARG A 70 8.29 5.84 20.09
CA ARG A 70 9.53 5.05 19.92
C ARG A 70 10.75 5.97 19.93
N THR A 71 11.90 5.43 20.31
CA THR A 71 13.18 6.08 20.03
C THR A 71 13.53 5.89 18.55
N PRO A 72 13.72 6.95 17.75
CA PRO A 72 14.27 6.81 16.40
C PRO A 72 15.70 6.28 16.48
N THR A 73 16.08 5.38 15.58
CA THR A 73 17.43 4.79 15.59
C THR A 73 18.51 5.75 15.10
N GLY A 74 18.13 6.81 14.36
CA GLY A 74 19.08 7.71 13.69
C GLY A 74 19.89 7.04 12.58
N ALA A 75 19.64 5.75 12.30
CA ALA A 75 20.32 5.01 11.25
C ALA A 75 19.97 5.60 9.88
N PHE A 76 20.97 5.73 9.02
CA PHE A 76 20.73 6.03 7.61
C PHE A 76 20.16 4.80 6.92
N PHE A 77 19.07 5.03 6.20
CA PHE A 77 18.33 4.03 5.45
C PHE A 77 17.84 4.65 4.15
N ASP A 78 17.43 3.79 3.24
CA ASP A 78 17.16 4.15 1.89
C ASP A 78 15.68 3.80 1.51
N PRO A 79 14.90 4.64 0.77
CA PRO A 79 13.55 4.28 0.30
C PRO A 79 13.29 4.45 -1.22
N VAL A 80 12.87 3.36 -1.87
CA VAL A 80 12.23 3.29 -3.21
C VAL A 80 10.73 3.05 -3.17
N GLY A 81 10.22 2.60 -2.02
CA GLY A 81 8.86 2.12 -1.86
C GLY A 81 8.32 2.38 -0.47
N HIS A 82 7.04 2.09 -0.32
CA HIS A 82 6.33 2.15 0.95
C HIS A 82 5.25 1.07 1.02
N ILE A 83 4.85 0.73 2.23
CA ILE A 83 3.69 -0.12 2.53
C ILE A 83 3.04 0.40 3.81
N SER A 84 1.75 0.16 3.99
CA SER A 84 1.05 0.53 5.22
C SER A 84 0.14 -0.57 5.73
N LEU A 85 0.00 -0.65 7.06
CA LEU A 85 -0.84 -1.61 7.78
C LEU A 85 -1.82 -0.82 8.65
N ASP A 86 -3.00 -0.57 8.10
CA ASP A 86 -3.94 0.42 8.62
C ASP A 86 -5.08 -0.28 9.40
N GLY A 87 -5.48 0.28 10.55
CA GLY A 87 -6.56 -0.29 11.36
C GLY A 87 -7.97 -0.10 10.77
N LYS A 88 -8.11 0.73 9.72
CA LYS A 88 -9.37 1.05 9.05
C LYS A 88 -9.14 1.28 7.56
N ASN A 89 -10.20 1.19 6.75
CA ASN A 89 -10.23 1.68 5.37
C ASN A 89 -11.45 2.61 5.21
N PRO A 90 -11.29 3.93 5.40
CA PRO A 90 -12.41 4.88 5.34
C PRO A 90 -13.17 4.83 4.02
N GLN A 91 -12.47 4.59 2.90
CA GLN A 91 -13.09 4.48 1.59
C GLN A 91 -13.97 3.22 1.46
N ALA A 92 -13.63 2.12 2.14
CA ALA A 92 -14.46 0.91 2.18
C ALA A 92 -15.61 0.96 3.22
N ALA A 93 -15.63 1.93 4.13
CA ALA A 93 -16.58 1.95 5.25
C ALA A 93 -18.05 1.97 4.83
N HIS A 94 -18.37 2.61 3.69
CA HIS A 94 -19.74 2.70 3.17
C HIS A 94 -20.28 1.36 2.62
N LEU A 95 -19.40 0.40 2.31
CA LEU A 95 -19.73 -0.88 1.67
C LEU A 95 -20.32 -1.93 2.63
N LYS A 96 -20.21 -1.71 3.95
CA LYS A 96 -20.75 -2.61 4.99
C LYS A 96 -20.33 -4.09 4.82
N LEU A 97 -19.06 -4.29 4.45
CA LEU A 97 -18.48 -5.60 4.15
C LEU A 97 -18.66 -6.60 5.31
N PRO A 98 -18.85 -7.91 5.02
CA PRO A 98 -18.93 -8.96 6.04
C PRO A 98 -17.52 -9.33 6.58
N ILE A 99 -16.93 -8.40 7.35
CA ILE A 99 -15.64 -8.54 8.03
C ILE A 99 -15.82 -8.55 9.56
N PRO A 100 -14.90 -9.16 10.34
CA PRO A 100 -14.91 -9.06 11.79
C PRO A 100 -14.75 -7.61 12.29
N SER A 101 -15.18 -7.35 13.52
CA SER A 101 -15.06 -6.02 14.17
C SER A 101 -13.68 -5.75 14.79
N GLU A 102 -12.89 -6.80 15.03
CA GLU A 102 -11.62 -6.73 15.78
C GLU A 102 -10.55 -7.61 15.11
N HIS A 103 -9.28 -7.29 15.34
CA HIS A 103 -8.11 -7.96 14.74
C HIS A 103 -8.14 -8.04 13.20
N VAL A 104 -8.79 -7.06 12.57
CA VAL A 104 -8.79 -6.86 11.11
C VAL A 104 -7.89 -5.68 10.76
N TYR A 105 -6.93 -5.91 9.86
CA TYR A 105 -6.01 -4.85 9.40
C TYR A 105 -5.94 -4.79 7.88
N TRP A 106 -5.83 -3.58 7.35
CA TRP A 106 -5.80 -3.30 5.93
C TRP A 106 -4.37 -3.06 5.45
N ILE A 107 -3.87 -3.94 4.58
CA ILE A 107 -2.61 -3.70 3.88
C ILE A 107 -2.90 -2.76 2.71
N LYS A 108 -2.32 -1.57 2.76
CA LYS A 108 -2.62 -0.44 1.88
C LYS A 108 -1.34 0.22 1.38
N SER A 109 -1.49 1.03 0.32
CA SER A 109 -0.43 1.86 -0.24
C SER A 109 0.88 1.13 -0.56
N LEU A 110 0.84 -0.17 -0.89
CA LEU A 110 2.05 -0.89 -1.33
C LEU A 110 2.53 -0.31 -2.67
N TYR A 111 3.74 0.25 -2.64
CA TYR A 111 4.47 0.74 -3.80
C TYR A 111 5.94 0.31 -3.71
N VAL A 112 6.52 -0.04 -4.85
CA VAL A 112 7.96 -0.31 -5.05
C VAL A 112 8.35 0.33 -6.36
N SER A 113 9.42 1.14 -6.37
CA SER A 113 9.92 1.81 -7.58
C SER A 113 10.03 0.86 -8.77
N THR A 114 9.53 1.31 -9.92
CA THR A 114 9.43 0.54 -11.17
C THR A 114 10.77 -0.05 -11.61
N ALA A 115 11.88 0.65 -11.36
CA ALA A 115 13.24 0.17 -11.68
C ALA A 115 13.67 -1.07 -10.86
N LEU A 116 12.96 -1.38 -9.77
CA LEU A 116 13.28 -2.43 -8.80
C LEU A 116 12.07 -3.37 -8.55
N GLN A 117 11.01 -3.27 -9.36
CA GLN A 117 9.96 -4.28 -9.43
C GLN A 117 10.51 -5.61 -9.99
N SER A 118 9.78 -6.71 -9.77
CA SER A 118 10.21 -8.09 -10.10
C SER A 118 11.48 -8.62 -9.38
N SER A 119 12.19 -7.80 -8.61
CA SER A 119 13.36 -8.16 -7.77
C SER A 119 13.03 -9.04 -6.54
N GLY A 120 11.74 -9.25 -6.25
CA GLY A 120 11.25 -9.89 -5.03
C GLY A 120 11.01 -8.94 -3.84
N ILE A 121 11.41 -7.66 -3.91
CA ILE A 121 11.22 -6.69 -2.81
C ILE A 121 9.76 -6.61 -2.34
N GLY A 122 8.80 -6.45 -3.25
CA GLY A 122 7.38 -6.39 -2.89
C GLY A 122 6.87 -7.67 -2.21
N ARG A 123 7.44 -8.84 -2.54
CA ARG A 123 7.14 -10.09 -1.83
C ARG A 123 7.71 -10.05 -0.42
N ALA A 124 8.98 -9.66 -0.25
CA ALA A 124 9.61 -9.58 1.06
C ALA A 124 8.93 -8.57 1.99
N ALA A 125 8.49 -7.41 1.46
CA ALA A 125 7.71 -6.43 2.21
C ALA A 125 6.34 -6.98 2.65
N MET A 126 5.64 -7.74 1.80
CA MET A 126 4.41 -8.44 2.19
C MET A 126 4.68 -9.57 3.21
N ASP A 127 5.73 -10.37 3.01
CA ASP A 127 6.13 -11.44 3.94
C ASP A 127 6.41 -10.86 5.34
N LEU A 128 7.01 -9.64 5.43
CA LEU A 128 7.24 -8.92 6.68
C LEU A 128 5.97 -8.28 7.27
N VAL A 129 5.12 -7.62 6.47
CA VAL A 129 3.93 -6.94 7.02
C VAL A 129 2.88 -7.93 7.53
N GLU A 130 2.75 -9.10 6.88
CA GLU A 130 1.88 -10.19 7.33
C GLU A 130 2.40 -10.80 8.66
N ASP A 131 3.72 -10.98 8.79
CA ASP A 131 4.37 -11.43 10.02
C ASP A 131 4.22 -10.40 11.17
N MET A 132 4.42 -9.10 10.90
CA MET A 132 4.18 -8.05 11.90
C MET A 132 2.71 -8.00 12.35
N ALA A 133 1.76 -8.15 11.42
CA ALA A 133 0.33 -8.10 11.74
C ALA A 133 -0.10 -9.24 12.69
N THR A 134 0.45 -10.45 12.54
CA THR A 134 0.11 -11.59 13.42
C THR A 134 0.63 -11.45 14.86
N LYS A 135 1.52 -10.49 15.14
CA LYS A 135 2.20 -10.36 16.44
C LYS A 135 1.51 -9.35 17.36
N PRO A 136 1.66 -9.49 18.69
CA PRO A 136 1.26 -8.45 19.64
C PRO A 136 1.96 -7.11 19.32
N PRO A 137 1.28 -5.95 19.46
CA PRO A 137 -0.07 -5.79 20.02
C PRO A 137 -1.22 -6.05 19.04
N LEU A 138 -0.96 -6.23 17.74
CA LEU A 138 -1.99 -6.27 16.69
C LEU A 138 -2.75 -7.60 16.67
N SER A 139 -2.02 -8.72 16.74
CA SER A 139 -2.56 -10.09 16.83
C SER A 139 -3.63 -10.38 15.77
N ALA A 140 -3.39 -9.95 14.52
CA ALA A 140 -4.34 -9.98 13.43
C ALA A 140 -4.87 -11.39 13.13
N LYS A 141 -6.19 -11.48 12.93
CA LYS A 141 -6.90 -12.72 12.54
C LYS A 141 -7.36 -12.66 11.08
N THR A 142 -7.63 -11.46 10.58
CA THR A 142 -7.99 -11.23 9.18
C THR A 142 -7.16 -10.08 8.61
N LEU A 143 -6.55 -10.30 7.44
CA LEU A 143 -5.96 -9.25 6.63
C LEU A 143 -6.88 -8.92 5.47
N MET A 144 -7.03 -7.62 5.24
CA MET A 144 -7.79 -7.04 4.15
C MET A 144 -6.85 -6.27 3.23
N LEU A 145 -7.15 -6.23 1.95
CA LEU A 145 -6.55 -5.27 1.02
C LEU A 145 -7.50 -5.01 -0.14
N ASP A 146 -7.17 -4.01 -0.95
CA ASP A 146 -7.87 -3.75 -2.19
C ASP A 146 -6.88 -3.40 -3.32
N THR A 147 -7.31 -3.63 -4.55
CA THR A 147 -6.53 -3.42 -5.76
C THR A 147 -7.45 -3.37 -6.98
N ILE A 148 -6.90 -3.12 -8.17
CA ILE A 148 -7.67 -3.17 -9.43
C ILE A 148 -8.04 -4.63 -9.80
N SER A 149 -9.20 -4.82 -10.42
CA SER A 149 -9.59 -6.13 -10.98
C SER A 149 -8.55 -6.66 -12.00
N LYS A 150 -8.52 -7.98 -12.26
CA LYS A 150 -7.58 -8.53 -13.25
C LYS A 150 -7.98 -8.08 -14.64
N GLU A 151 -9.29 -8.04 -14.84
CA GLU A 151 -10.01 -7.76 -16.06
C GLU A 151 -9.71 -6.33 -16.53
N ASP A 152 -9.84 -5.35 -15.63
CA ASP A 152 -9.50 -3.96 -15.96
C ASP A 152 -7.98 -3.76 -16.08
N GLN A 153 -7.16 -4.44 -15.27
CA GLN A 153 -5.69 -4.29 -15.42
C GLN A 153 -5.17 -4.91 -16.74
N LEU A 154 -5.80 -5.95 -17.25
CA LEU A 154 -5.47 -6.58 -18.53
C LEU A 154 -6.11 -5.86 -19.74
N ASP A 155 -7.00 -4.89 -19.51
CA ASP A 155 -7.63 -4.12 -20.58
C ASP A 155 -6.57 -3.34 -21.40
N PRO A 156 -6.62 -3.36 -22.75
CA PRO A 156 -5.71 -2.57 -23.59
C PRO A 156 -5.69 -1.06 -23.27
N VAL A 157 -6.81 -0.48 -22.83
CA VAL A 157 -6.89 0.93 -22.39
C VAL A 157 -6.01 1.15 -21.16
N SER A 158 -5.97 0.21 -20.21
CA SER A 158 -5.06 0.30 -19.05
C SER A 158 -3.60 0.32 -19.45
N SER A 159 -3.23 -0.41 -20.50
CA SER A 159 -1.85 -0.40 -21.01
C SER A 159 -1.50 0.93 -21.69
N LYS A 160 -2.45 1.53 -22.45
CA LYS A 160 -2.31 2.88 -23.02
C LYS A 160 -2.10 3.92 -21.92
N VAL A 161 -3.00 4.01 -20.94
CA VAL A 161 -2.95 5.05 -19.89
C VAL A 161 -1.74 4.87 -18.98
N ALA A 162 -1.37 3.63 -18.62
CA ALA A 162 -0.14 3.35 -17.88
C ALA A 162 1.16 3.55 -18.71
N ASN A 163 1.07 3.98 -19.97
CA ASN A 163 2.20 4.16 -20.90
C ASN A 163 3.08 2.89 -20.98
N GLY A 164 2.44 1.72 -21.04
CA GLY A 164 3.10 0.41 -21.07
C GLY A 164 3.75 -0.06 -19.76
N LYS A 165 3.66 0.71 -18.66
CA LYS A 165 4.32 0.42 -17.37
C LYS A 165 3.51 -0.50 -16.44
N LEU A 166 2.55 -1.26 -16.96
CA LEU A 166 1.80 -2.23 -16.17
C LEU A 166 2.74 -3.36 -15.69
N PRO A 167 2.61 -3.84 -14.44
CA PRO A 167 3.39 -5.00 -13.99
C PRO A 167 2.95 -6.26 -14.76
N PRO A 168 3.87 -7.18 -15.08
CA PRO A 168 3.64 -8.32 -15.98
C PRO A 168 2.72 -9.41 -15.41
N MET A 169 2.16 -9.20 -14.22
CA MET A 169 1.14 -10.03 -13.58
C MET A 169 0.07 -9.10 -13.01
N PRO A 170 -1.23 -9.39 -13.22
CA PRO A 170 -2.31 -8.65 -12.57
C PRO A 170 -2.15 -8.65 -11.05
N THR A 171 -2.27 -7.49 -10.42
CA THR A 171 -1.97 -7.28 -8.99
C THR A 171 -2.90 -8.12 -8.11
N HIS A 172 -4.18 -8.21 -8.49
CA HIS A 172 -5.16 -9.15 -7.92
C HIS A 172 -4.66 -10.61 -7.99
N ALA A 173 -4.19 -11.08 -9.15
CA ALA A 173 -3.68 -12.44 -9.33
C ALA A 173 -2.37 -12.71 -8.57
N TRP A 174 -1.60 -11.67 -8.24
CA TRP A 174 -0.43 -11.78 -7.35
C TRP A 174 -0.84 -11.97 -5.88
N TYR A 175 -1.87 -11.24 -5.40
CA TYR A 175 -2.40 -11.42 -4.05
C TYR A 175 -3.13 -12.76 -3.86
N GLU A 176 -3.83 -13.27 -4.88
CA GLU A 176 -4.42 -14.63 -4.82
C GLU A 176 -3.36 -15.71 -4.55
N ARG A 177 -2.17 -15.59 -5.17
CA ARG A 177 -1.03 -16.49 -4.93
C ARG A 177 -0.45 -16.38 -3.51
N ARG A 178 -0.80 -15.32 -2.76
CA ARG A 178 -0.52 -15.16 -1.32
C ARG A 178 -1.69 -15.63 -0.42
N GLY A 179 -2.72 -16.27 -0.99
CA GLY A 179 -3.86 -16.81 -0.24
C GLY A 179 -4.99 -15.80 0.06
N TYR A 180 -4.96 -14.60 -0.54
CA TYR A 180 -6.09 -13.67 -0.43
C TYR A 180 -7.22 -14.11 -1.38
N LYS A 181 -8.45 -14.02 -0.90
CA LYS A 181 -9.68 -14.40 -1.62
C LYS A 181 -10.50 -13.15 -1.91
N HIS A 182 -11.09 -13.08 -3.10
CA HIS A 182 -12.07 -12.05 -3.45
C HIS A 182 -13.30 -12.10 -2.52
N ILE A 183 -13.80 -10.94 -2.09
CA ILE A 183 -15.08 -10.84 -1.35
C ILE A 183 -16.02 -9.73 -1.86
N TRP A 184 -15.52 -8.71 -2.57
CA TRP A 184 -16.33 -7.61 -3.09
C TRP A 184 -15.68 -6.94 -4.31
N THR A 185 -16.49 -6.32 -5.16
CA THR A 185 -16.04 -5.52 -6.31
C THR A 185 -16.80 -4.21 -6.34
N GLU A 186 -16.09 -3.08 -6.27
CA GLU A 186 -16.67 -1.74 -6.25
C GLU A 186 -16.25 -0.92 -7.48
N PRO A 187 -17.19 -0.44 -8.32
CA PRO A 187 -16.87 0.40 -9.48
C PRO A 187 -16.44 1.80 -9.04
N ASN A 188 -15.36 2.31 -9.63
CA ASN A 188 -14.87 3.69 -9.44
C ASN A 188 -14.59 4.11 -7.98
N MET A 189 -14.30 3.16 -7.07
CA MET A 189 -14.12 3.40 -5.63
C MET A 189 -13.13 4.52 -5.26
N TYR A 190 -12.13 4.78 -6.11
CA TYR A 190 -11.11 5.81 -5.90
C TYR A 190 -11.25 7.05 -6.77
N GLY A 191 -12.31 7.15 -7.58
CA GLY A 191 -12.56 8.32 -8.44
C GLY A 191 -11.48 8.52 -9.50
N PHE A 192 -11.14 7.45 -10.23
CA PHE A 192 -10.01 7.41 -11.16
C PHE A 192 -10.08 8.60 -12.15
N PRO A 193 -9.03 9.42 -12.30
CA PRO A 193 -9.08 10.67 -13.08
C PRO A 193 -8.94 10.46 -14.59
N GLU A 194 -8.69 9.23 -15.00
CA GLU A 194 -8.32 8.85 -16.36
C GLU A 194 -9.51 8.89 -17.33
N THR A 195 -9.23 9.25 -18.58
CA THR A 195 -10.21 9.20 -19.68
C THR A 195 -9.76 8.29 -20.81
N ASP A 196 -10.71 7.80 -21.60
CA ASP A 196 -10.45 7.17 -22.88
C ASP A 196 -10.05 8.20 -23.96
N GLU A 197 -9.89 7.74 -25.20
CA GLU A 197 -9.47 8.56 -26.35
C GLU A 197 -10.55 9.57 -26.80
N ASP A 198 -11.81 9.37 -26.40
CA ASP A 198 -12.95 10.25 -26.65
C ASP A 198 -13.22 11.23 -25.46
N GLY A 199 -12.49 11.10 -24.35
CA GLY A 199 -12.62 11.93 -23.16
C GLY A 199 -13.62 11.45 -22.11
N ASN A 200 -14.20 10.25 -22.25
CA ASN A 200 -15.08 9.67 -21.24
C ASN A 200 -14.26 9.11 -20.07
N LYS A 201 -14.78 9.21 -18.83
CA LYS A 201 -14.10 8.70 -17.63
C LYS A 201 -14.03 7.16 -17.62
N ILE A 202 -12.83 6.62 -17.41
CA ILE A 202 -12.62 5.17 -17.33
C ILE A 202 -13.07 4.65 -15.96
N VAL A 203 -14.13 3.83 -15.96
CA VAL A 203 -14.63 3.16 -14.75
C VAL A 203 -13.83 1.88 -14.49
N ARG A 204 -12.75 1.99 -13.70
CA ARG A 204 -12.03 0.81 -13.16
C ARG A 204 -12.78 0.24 -11.95
N ARG A 205 -12.78 -1.08 -11.80
CA ARG A 205 -13.34 -1.80 -10.65
C ARG A 205 -12.23 -2.07 -9.64
N THR A 206 -12.44 -1.63 -8.40
CA THR A 206 -11.61 -2.02 -7.26
C THR A 206 -12.15 -3.35 -6.70
N VAL A 207 -11.31 -4.37 -6.64
CA VAL A 207 -11.61 -5.61 -5.91
C VAL A 207 -11.10 -5.50 -4.48
N ILE A 208 -11.89 -5.98 -3.53
CA ILE A 208 -11.50 -6.10 -2.12
C ILE A 208 -11.27 -7.57 -1.81
N LEU A 209 -10.08 -7.86 -1.29
CA LEU A 209 -9.60 -9.21 -1.00
C LEU A 209 -9.37 -9.40 0.49
N ARG A 210 -9.66 -10.60 0.98
CA ARG A 210 -9.57 -11.01 2.39
C ARG A 210 -8.68 -12.24 2.52
N ARG A 211 -7.83 -12.27 3.54
CA ARG A 211 -7.11 -13.46 3.98
C ARG A 211 -7.29 -13.63 5.49
N ASP A 212 -7.99 -14.68 5.87
CA ASP A 212 -8.02 -15.13 7.26
C ASP A 212 -6.71 -15.87 7.58
N LEU A 213 -6.21 -15.70 8.80
CA LEU A 213 -4.87 -16.13 9.20
C LEU A 213 -4.89 -17.42 10.00
N PHE A 214 -5.80 -17.55 10.97
CA PHE A 214 -6.04 -18.74 11.80
C PHE A 214 -7.51 -18.79 12.23
#